data_AF-K1Z3R8-F1
#
_entry.id   AF-K1Z3R8-F1
#
_cell.length_a   1.000
_cell.length_b   1.000
_cell.length_c   1.000
_cell.angle_alpha   90.00
_cell.angle_beta   90.00
_cell.angle_gamma   90.00
#
_symmetry.space_group_name_H-M   'P 1'
#
loop_
_entity.id
_entity.type
_entity.pdbx_description
1 polymer ?
#
loop_
_entity_poly.entity_id
_entity_poly.type
_entity_poly.pdbx_seq_one_letter_code
_entity_poly.pdbx_strand_id
1 'polypeptide(L)'
;MGHLGIIDVNEMDATMVLQCANWIVAELIRLETSMSPEDAQNEIKKIIERKVPIVEEIGGRLKCLNPGLKAWEQALVLCYQKYPEAIALDDLFNWIGYSNKGVLRSELAKLDKDGRLDFRDDRATLTKKGIIWVEKYISFEIVV
;
A
#
# COMPACT_ATOMS: atom_id res chain seq x y z
N MET A 1 10.03 26.36 17.92
CA MET A 1 10.23 26.37 19.39
C MET A 1 9.90 24.98 19.91
N GLY A 2 10.89 24.23 20.43
CA GLY A 2 10.70 22.95 21.11
C GLY A 2 11.32 21.74 20.43
N HIS A 3 12.66 21.60 20.47
CA HIS A 3 13.35 20.36 20.12
C HIS A 3 13.47 19.48 21.37
N LEU A 4 12.41 18.75 21.71
CA LEU A 4 12.50 17.55 22.55
C LEU A 4 12.81 16.40 21.59
N GLY A 5 14.10 16.07 21.45
CA GLY A 5 14.67 15.16 20.44
C GLY A 5 14.24 13.68 20.52
N ILE A 6 13.03 13.41 21.00
CA ILE A 6 12.40 12.09 21.09
C ILE A 6 11.20 11.98 20.13
N ILE A 7 10.64 13.13 19.70
CA ILE A 7 9.50 13.19 18.77
C ILE A 7 10.02 13.72 17.44
N ASP A 8 9.88 12.94 16.37
CA ASP A 8 10.18 13.41 15.02
C ASP A 8 9.13 14.45 14.60
N VAL A 9 9.43 15.72 14.88
CA VAL A 9 8.55 16.87 14.61
C VAL A 9 8.17 16.93 13.12
N ASN A 10 9.02 16.37 12.24
CA ASN A 10 8.77 16.34 10.81
C ASN A 10 7.54 15.51 10.43
N GLU A 11 7.18 14.47 11.20
CA GLU A 11 6.01 13.64 10.86
C GLU A 11 4.70 14.43 11.00
N MET A 12 4.58 15.22 12.08
CA MET A 12 3.39 16.04 12.33
C MET A 12 3.28 17.17 11.29
N ASP A 13 4.39 17.86 11.02
CA ASP A 13 4.44 18.93 10.03
C ASP A 13 4.18 18.40 8.60
N ALA A 14 4.78 17.25 8.23
CA ALA A 14 4.54 16.60 6.94
C ALA A 14 3.09 16.13 6.80
N THR A 15 2.50 15.61 7.88
CA THR A 15 1.08 15.23 7.89
C THR A 15 0.20 16.45 7.66
N MET A 16 0.46 17.58 8.33
CA MET A 16 -0.29 18.81 8.11
C MET A 16 -0.18 19.27 6.64
N VAL A 17 1.04 19.34 6.10
CA VAL A 17 1.28 19.77 4.71
C VAL A 17 0.56 18.86 3.72
N LEU A 18 0.62 17.54 3.93
CA LEU A 18 -0.06 16.56 3.08
C LEU A 18 -1.59 16.71 3.16
N GLN A 19 -2.15 16.92 4.35
CA GLN A 19 -3.59 17.15 4.51
C GLN A 19 -4.05 18.46 3.85
N CYS A 20 -3.26 19.54 3.96
CA CYS A 20 -3.52 20.79 3.25
C CYS A 20 -3.48 20.60 1.74
N ALA A 21 -2.49 19.87 1.20
CA ALA A 21 -2.39 19.57 -0.22
C ALA A 21 -3.59 18.75 -0.71
N ASN A 22 -3.98 17.69 0.01
CA ASN A 22 -5.17 16.89 -0.30
C ASN A 22 -6.44 17.75 -0.31
N TRP A 23 -6.57 18.68 0.64
CA TRP A 23 -7.71 19.60 0.68
C TRP A 23 -7.74 20.54 -0.53
N ILE A 24 -6.60 21.12 -0.93
CA ILE A 24 -6.50 21.98 -2.12
C ILE A 24 -6.90 21.19 -3.38
N VAL A 25 -6.40 19.97 -3.55
CA VAL A 25 -6.72 19.12 -4.70
C VAL A 25 -8.20 18.75 -4.70
N ALA A 26 -8.77 18.43 -3.55
CA ALA A 26 -10.21 18.18 -3.42
C ALA A 26 -11.05 19.42 -3.76
N GLU A 27 -10.57 20.62 -3.46
CA GLU A 27 -11.25 21.88 -3.82
C GLU A 27 -11.19 22.13 -5.33
N LEU A 28 -10.06 21.86 -5.98
CA LEU A 28 -9.94 21.93 -7.44
C LEU A 28 -10.93 20.99 -8.14
N ILE A 29 -11.11 19.77 -7.60
CA ILE A 29 -12.08 18.81 -8.12
C ILE A 29 -13.52 19.27 -7.86
N ARG A 30 -13.82 19.87 -6.71
CA ARG A 30 -15.16 20.42 -6.40
C ARG A 30 -15.53 21.63 -7.28
N LEU A 31 -14.55 22.41 -7.72
CA LEU A 31 -14.75 23.55 -8.63
C LEU A 31 -15.01 23.09 -10.08
N GLU A 32 -14.65 21.84 -10.42
CA GLU A 32 -15.02 21.24 -11.70
C GLU A 32 -16.54 20.96 -11.72
N THR A 33 -17.26 21.75 -12.50
CA THR A 33 -18.74 21.78 -12.53
C THR A 33 -19.35 20.65 -13.36
N SER A 34 -18.52 19.78 -13.92
CA SER A 34 -18.92 18.72 -14.86
C SER A 34 -19.05 17.33 -14.24
N MET A 35 -18.62 17.13 -12.98
CA MET A 35 -18.60 15.82 -12.31
C MET A 35 -19.73 15.65 -11.30
N SER A 36 -20.26 14.43 -11.15
CA SER A 36 -21.19 14.14 -10.07
C SER A 36 -20.47 14.16 -8.71
N PRO A 37 -21.16 14.45 -7.59
CA PRO A 37 -20.56 14.40 -6.26
C PRO A 37 -19.93 13.04 -5.92
N GLU A 38 -20.50 11.95 -6.44
CA GLU A 38 -20.01 10.58 -6.22
C GLU A 38 -18.70 10.33 -7.01
N ASP A 39 -18.64 10.79 -8.25
CA ASP A 39 -17.43 10.70 -9.09
C ASP A 39 -16.30 11.56 -8.52
N ALA A 40 -16.60 12.78 -8.10
CA ALA A 40 -15.64 13.66 -7.45
C ALA A 40 -15.06 13.02 -6.18
N GLN A 41 -15.91 12.38 -5.36
CA GLN A 41 -15.48 11.67 -4.17
C GLN A 41 -14.59 10.46 -4.49
N ASN A 42 -14.87 9.74 -5.59
CA ASN A 42 -14.06 8.63 -6.05
C ASN A 42 -12.69 9.09 -6.59
N GLU A 43 -12.63 10.19 -7.33
CA GLU A 43 -11.36 10.77 -7.79
C GLU A 43 -10.51 11.28 -6.62
N ILE A 44 -11.13 11.91 -5.62
CA ILE A 44 -10.43 12.32 -4.39
C ILE A 44 -9.86 11.09 -3.66
N LYS A 45 -10.59 9.98 -3.58
CA LYS A 45 -10.10 8.73 -2.96
C LYS A 45 -8.86 8.20 -3.68
N LYS A 46 -8.84 8.19 -5.02
CA LYS A 46 -7.68 7.75 -5.82
C LYS A 46 -6.42 8.61 -5.63
N ILE A 47 -6.57 9.87 -5.21
CA ILE A 47 -5.46 10.79 -4.92
C ILE A 47 -4.89 10.53 -3.53
N ILE A 48 -5.75 10.18 -2.57
CA ILE A 48 -5.37 9.85 -1.20
C ILE A 48 -4.83 8.41 -1.10
N GLU A 49 -5.27 7.51 -1.98
CA GLU A 49 -4.75 6.15 -2.09
C GLU A 49 -3.23 6.16 -2.32
N ARG A 50 -2.53 5.34 -1.53
CA ARG A 50 -1.09 5.15 -1.68
C ARG A 50 -0.82 4.52 -3.04
N LYS A 51 -0.32 5.31 -3.99
CA LYS A 51 0.20 4.79 -5.25
C LYS A 51 1.62 4.28 -4.99
N VAL A 52 1.80 2.97 -5.00
CA VAL A 52 3.12 2.35 -5.06
C VAL A 52 3.52 2.29 -6.54
N PRO A 53 4.49 3.09 -7.02
CA PRO A 53 4.85 3.10 -8.44
C PRO A 53 5.35 1.74 -8.96
N ILE A 54 5.87 0.86 -8.09
CA ILE A 54 6.28 -0.51 -8.45
C ILE A 54 5.11 -1.52 -8.48
N VAL A 55 3.86 -1.08 -8.32
CA VAL A 55 2.67 -1.92 -8.44
C VAL A 55 1.76 -1.34 -9.51
N GLU A 56 1.33 -2.18 -10.43
CA GLU A 56 0.38 -1.81 -11.48
C GLU A 56 -0.86 -2.71 -11.39
N GLU A 57 -2.05 -2.12 -11.57
CA GLU A 57 -3.29 -2.89 -11.71
C GLU A 57 -3.60 -3.11 -13.19
N ILE A 58 -3.57 -4.38 -13.61
CA ILE A 58 -3.77 -4.80 -15.01
C ILE A 58 -4.89 -5.82 -15.03
N GLY A 59 -6.04 -5.46 -15.61
CA GLY A 59 -7.19 -6.37 -15.76
C GLY A 59 -7.72 -6.93 -14.43
N GLY A 60 -7.74 -6.11 -13.36
CA GLY A 60 -8.20 -6.51 -12.03
C GLY A 60 -7.20 -7.34 -11.23
N ARG A 61 -5.96 -7.49 -11.72
CA ARG A 61 -4.84 -8.11 -11.01
C ARG A 61 -3.79 -7.06 -10.69
N LEU A 62 -3.24 -7.13 -9.47
CA LEU A 62 -2.04 -6.38 -9.15
C LEU A 62 -0.79 -7.11 -9.64
N LYS A 63 0.13 -6.36 -10.25
CA LYS A 63 1.42 -6.84 -10.72
C LYS A 63 2.53 -6.04 -10.04
N CYS A 64 3.44 -6.74 -9.36
CA CYS A 64 4.68 -6.13 -8.91
C CYS A 64 5.65 -6.01 -10.09
N LEU A 65 6.15 -4.80 -10.33
CA LEU A 65 7.04 -4.44 -11.44
C LEU A 65 8.53 -4.67 -11.13
N ASN A 66 8.87 -4.95 -9.87
CA ASN A 66 10.24 -5.27 -9.48
C ASN A 66 10.46 -6.80 -9.45
N PRO A 67 11.12 -7.40 -10.46
CA PRO A 67 11.36 -8.84 -10.51
C PRO A 67 12.39 -9.33 -9.50
N GLY A 68 13.17 -8.43 -8.88
CA GLY A 68 14.18 -8.77 -7.87
C GLY A 68 13.60 -9.07 -6.49
N LEU A 69 12.33 -8.74 -6.25
CA LEU A 69 11.66 -9.01 -4.98
C LEU A 69 11.32 -10.49 -4.84
N LYS A 70 11.56 -11.04 -3.65
CA LYS A 70 11.11 -12.39 -3.29
C LYS A 70 9.59 -12.43 -3.18
N ALA A 71 9.02 -13.63 -3.30
CA ALA A 71 7.56 -13.82 -3.25
C ALA A 71 6.90 -13.20 -2.00
N TRP A 72 7.48 -13.41 -0.82
CA TRP A 72 6.98 -12.80 0.42
C TRP A 72 7.12 -11.27 0.46
N GLU A 73 8.14 -10.70 -0.20
CA GLU A 73 8.32 -9.24 -0.32
C GLU A 73 7.28 -8.67 -1.28
N GLN A 74 7.06 -9.34 -2.41
CA GLN A 74 5.98 -9.00 -3.33
C GLN A 74 4.62 -9.05 -2.62
N ALA A 75 4.35 -10.07 -1.80
CA ALA A 75 3.12 -10.12 -1.02
C ALA A 75 2.93 -8.90 -0.11
N LEU A 76 3.97 -8.46 0.61
CA LEU A 76 3.91 -7.26 1.44
C LEU A 76 3.61 -6.00 0.62
N VAL A 77 4.25 -5.87 -0.55
CA VAL A 77 4.06 -4.72 -1.45
C VAL A 77 2.63 -4.70 -2.02
N LEU A 78 2.09 -5.86 -2.42
CA LEU A 78 0.71 -5.97 -2.90
C LEU A 78 -0.30 -5.65 -1.78
N CYS A 79 -0.08 -6.17 -0.57
CA CYS A 79 -0.88 -5.81 0.61
C CYS A 79 -0.76 -4.32 0.98
N TYR A 80 0.39 -3.69 0.72
CA TYR A 80 0.58 -2.25 0.93
C TYR A 80 -0.29 -1.43 -0.03
N GLN A 81 -0.36 -1.82 -1.29
CA GLN A 81 -1.19 -1.15 -2.30
C GLN A 81 -2.70 -1.22 -1.96
N LYS A 82 -3.17 -2.32 -1.36
CA LYS A 82 -4.59 -2.50 -0.98
C LYS A 82 -4.91 -2.12 0.47
N TYR A 83 -3.92 -1.75 1.29
CA TYR A 83 -4.16 -1.43 2.70
C TYR A 83 -5.22 -0.33 2.86
N PRO A 84 -6.25 -0.50 3.71
CA PRO A 84 -6.38 -1.51 4.78
C PRO A 84 -7.13 -2.80 4.41
N GLU A 85 -7.41 -3.03 3.14
CA GLU A 85 -8.14 -4.21 2.67
C GLU A 85 -7.29 -5.49 2.75
N ALA A 86 -7.98 -6.61 2.96
CA ALA A 86 -7.37 -7.93 2.99
C ALA A 86 -7.33 -8.55 1.58
N ILE A 87 -6.21 -9.18 1.22
CA ILE A 87 -6.06 -9.90 -0.05
C ILE A 87 -6.14 -11.41 0.23
N ALA A 88 -6.89 -12.15 -0.59
CA ALA A 88 -6.95 -13.61 -0.46
C ALA A 88 -5.62 -14.26 -0.86
N LEU A 89 -5.27 -15.36 -0.21
CA LEU A 89 -4.08 -16.16 -0.54
C LEU A 89 -4.09 -16.62 -1.99
N ASP A 90 -5.26 -16.99 -2.53
CA ASP A 90 -5.39 -17.37 -3.94
C ASP A 90 -5.04 -16.24 -4.88
N ASP A 91 -5.50 -15.03 -4.58
CA ASP A 91 -5.17 -13.84 -5.36
C ASP A 91 -3.67 -13.55 -5.28
N LEU A 92 -3.09 -13.52 -4.09
CA LEU A 92 -1.64 -13.34 -3.92
C LEU A 92 -0.84 -14.41 -4.68
N PHE A 93 -1.23 -15.68 -4.57
CA PHE A 93 -0.58 -16.79 -5.26
C PHE A 93 -0.59 -16.60 -6.78
N ASN A 94 -1.75 -16.28 -7.34
CA ASN A 94 -1.93 -16.05 -8.77
C ASN A 94 -1.21 -14.79 -9.25
N TRP A 95 -1.22 -13.72 -8.44
CA TRP A 95 -0.65 -12.43 -8.77
C TRP A 95 0.88 -12.41 -8.71
N ILE A 96 1.45 -13.13 -7.74
CA ILE A 96 2.90 -13.34 -7.63
C ILE A 96 3.38 -14.33 -8.70
N GLY A 97 2.54 -15.31 -9.08
CA GLY A 97 2.93 -16.37 -10.00
C GLY A 97 3.91 -17.36 -9.36
N TYR A 98 3.74 -17.60 -8.05
CA TYR A 98 4.62 -18.50 -7.30
C TYR A 98 4.34 -19.97 -7.66
N SER A 99 5.32 -20.84 -7.52
CA SER A 99 5.19 -22.24 -7.96
C SER A 99 4.43 -23.12 -6.96
N ASN A 100 4.38 -22.76 -5.68
CA ASN A 100 3.79 -23.59 -4.63
C ASN A 100 3.00 -22.78 -3.60
N LYS A 101 1.66 -22.93 -3.62
CA LYS A 101 0.73 -22.23 -2.72
C LYS A 101 0.98 -22.56 -1.24
N GLY A 102 1.36 -23.79 -0.92
CA GLY A 102 1.65 -24.22 0.46
C GLY A 102 2.89 -23.54 1.04
N VAL A 103 3.93 -23.36 0.21
CA VAL A 103 5.13 -22.62 0.60
C VAL A 103 4.80 -21.13 0.79
N LEU A 104 4.06 -20.51 -0.14
CA LEU A 104 3.62 -19.13 0.02
C LEU A 104 2.81 -18.94 1.31
N ARG A 105 1.84 -19.82 1.58
CA ARG A 105 1.07 -19.80 2.84
C ARG A 105 2.00 -19.84 4.07
N SER A 106 3.01 -20.70 4.03
CA SER A 106 3.98 -20.83 5.13
C SER A 106 4.83 -19.56 5.30
N GLU A 107 5.18 -18.86 4.21
CA GLU A 107 5.85 -17.56 4.26
C GLU A 107 4.94 -16.47 4.85
N LEU A 108 3.67 -16.40 4.42
CA LEU A 108 2.71 -15.43 4.98
C LEU A 108 2.45 -15.67 6.47
N ALA A 109 2.36 -16.92 6.91
CA ALA A 109 2.24 -17.27 8.32
C ALA A 109 3.47 -16.85 9.15
N LYS A 110 4.67 -16.86 8.55
CA LYS A 110 5.87 -16.30 9.21
C LYS A 110 5.78 -14.78 9.33
N LEU A 111 5.31 -14.09 8.29
CA LEU A 111 5.12 -12.64 8.32
C LEU A 111 4.06 -12.21 9.34
N ASP A 112 3.02 -13.02 9.53
CA ASP A 112 2.02 -12.84 10.58
C ASP A 112 2.63 -12.99 11.97
N LYS A 113 3.38 -14.07 12.21
CA LYS A 113 4.12 -14.27 13.45
C LYS A 113 5.12 -13.15 13.74
N ASP A 114 5.76 -12.61 12.71
CA ASP A 114 6.68 -11.48 12.79
C ASP A 114 5.93 -10.13 12.93
N GLY A 115 4.60 -10.14 12.84
CA GLY A 115 3.71 -8.98 13.00
C GLY A 115 3.68 -8.02 11.82
N ARG A 116 4.21 -8.40 10.65
CA ARG A 116 4.18 -7.58 9.42
C ARG A 116 2.86 -7.71 8.67
N LEU A 117 2.21 -8.86 8.79
CA LEU A 117 0.86 -9.12 8.28
C LEU A 117 -0.06 -9.50 9.45
N ASP A 118 -1.37 -9.38 9.23
CA ASP A 118 -2.40 -10.15 9.90
C ASP A 118 -2.90 -11.19 8.89
N PHE A 119 -2.58 -12.46 9.10
CA PHE A 119 -2.91 -13.56 8.19
C PHE A 119 -3.88 -14.54 8.85
N ARG A 120 -5.17 -14.43 8.49
CA ARG A 120 -6.26 -15.26 9.05
C ARG A 120 -7.21 -15.68 7.96
N ASP A 121 -7.74 -16.89 8.06
CA ASP A 121 -8.72 -17.42 7.09
C ASP A 121 -8.27 -17.30 5.63
N ASP A 122 -6.98 -17.59 5.38
CA ASP A 122 -6.33 -17.42 4.07
C ASP A 122 -6.45 -16.00 3.48
N ARG A 123 -6.53 -14.99 4.34
CA ARG A 123 -6.54 -13.57 3.97
C ARG A 123 -5.42 -12.82 4.67
N ALA A 124 -4.68 -12.02 3.91
CA ALA A 124 -3.56 -11.24 4.39
C ALA A 124 -3.90 -9.74 4.37
N THR A 125 -3.79 -9.11 5.54
CA THR A 125 -3.91 -7.65 5.70
C THR A 125 -2.58 -7.09 6.17
N LEU A 126 -2.13 -5.97 5.60
CA LEU A 126 -0.90 -5.33 6.07
C LEU A 126 -1.08 -4.71 7.45
N THR A 127 -0.08 -4.82 8.32
CA THR A 127 -0.09 -4.13 9.63
C THR A 127 0.69 -2.81 9.56
N LYS A 128 0.62 -1.99 10.61
CA LYS A 128 1.49 -0.81 10.76
C LYS A 128 2.98 -1.16 10.69
N LYS A 129 3.38 -2.30 11.25
CA LYS A 129 4.77 -2.77 11.17
C LYS A 129 5.14 -3.19 9.75
N GLY A 130 4.21 -3.81 9.02
CA GLY A 130 4.36 -4.11 7.60
C GLY A 130 4.54 -2.84 6.75
N ILE A 131 3.74 -1.81 6.99
CA ILE A 131 3.83 -0.49 6.34
C ILE A 131 5.24 0.10 6.50
N ILE A 132 5.71 0.21 7.74
CA ILE A 132 7.05 0.77 8.05
C ILE A 132 8.14 -0.06 7.39
N TRP A 133 7.98 -1.39 7.35
CA TRP A 133 8.95 -2.27 6.71
C TRP A 133 9.01 -2.04 5.20
N VAL A 134 7.86 -1.98 4.52
CA VAL A 134 7.80 -1.74 3.07
C VAL A 134 8.43 -0.39 2.74
N GLU A 135 8.04 0.68 3.42
CA GLU A 135 8.55 2.03 3.18
C GLU A 135 10.06 2.16 3.44
N LYS A 136 10.61 1.35 4.35
CA LYS A 136 12.03 1.39 4.70
C LYS A 136 12.92 0.55 3.79
N TYR A 137 12.42 -0.61 3.32
CA TYR A 137 13.26 -1.63 2.68
C TYR A 137 12.93 -1.87 1.20
N ILE A 138 11.80 -1.35 0.71
CA ILE A 138 11.41 -1.50 -0.69
C ILE A 138 11.62 -0.16 -1.40
N SER A 139 12.44 -0.17 -2.45
CA SER A 139 12.52 0.98 -3.36
C SER A 139 11.28 1.04 -4.22
N PHE A 140 10.67 2.22 -4.28
CA PHE A 140 9.50 2.54 -5.09
C PHE A 140 9.85 3.07 -6.47
N GLU A 141 11.14 3.10 -6.82
CA GLU A 141 11.59 3.51 -8.15
C GLU A 141 11.45 2.38 -9.16
N ILE A 142 10.90 2.69 -10.33
CA ILE A 142 10.89 1.78 -11.47
C ILE A 142 12.27 1.89 -12.14
N VAL A 143 13.05 0.81 -12.07
CA VAL A 143 14.31 0.71 -12.82
C VAL A 143 13.96 0.33 -14.27
N VAL A 144 14.27 1.22 -15.22
CA VAL A 144 14.03 1.06 -16.65
C VAL A 144 15.32 0.66 -17.36
#